data_AF-T0KA84-F1
#
_entry.id   AF-T0KA84-F1
#
_cell.length_a   1.000
_cell.length_b   1.000
_cell.length_c   1.000
_cell.angle_alpha   90.00
_cell.angle_beta   90.00
_cell.angle_gamma   90.00
#
_symmetry.space_group_name_H-M   'P 1'
#
loop_
_entity.id
_entity.type
_entity.pdbx_description
1 polymer ?
#
loop_
_entity_poly.entity_id
_entity_poly.type
_entity_poly.pdbx_seq_one_letter_code
_entity_poly.pdbx_strand_id
1 'polypeptide(L)'
;MAYGETSSLNLSQPMPAGYGNRLFLFVMRRMAGAGVNDAHAANALLGAFGRSYRRPLILMRAMMLELARASGRKILVAPCCCPRLTADEARIMHAVGDALRAPARAYEQVATLLGNDDALGALTCLQAVAQAHADLGRPLDLYRG
;
A
#
# COMPACT_ATOMS: atom_id res chain seq x y z
N MET A 1 22.42 26.77 -3.61
CA MET A 1 21.84 26.65 -2.26
C MET A 1 20.48 25.99 -2.40
N ALA A 2 20.29 24.81 -1.81
CA ALA A 2 18.99 24.23 -1.55
C ALA A 2 19.12 23.44 -0.25
N TYR A 3 18.69 24.04 0.85
CA TYR A 3 18.52 23.36 2.13
C TYR A 3 17.34 22.40 1.96
N GLY A 4 17.63 21.17 1.53
CA GLY A 4 16.67 20.08 1.53
C GLY A 4 16.53 19.58 2.94
N GLU A 5 15.56 20.13 3.67
CA GLU A 5 15.12 19.67 4.97
C GLU A 5 14.88 18.16 4.90
N THR A 6 15.82 17.39 5.47
CA THR A 6 15.73 15.95 5.62
C THR A 6 14.64 15.67 6.63
N SER A 7 13.38 15.65 6.17
CA SER A 7 12.32 14.90 6.84
C SER A 7 12.88 13.49 7.02
N SER A 8 13.26 13.15 8.25
CA SER A 8 13.88 11.89 8.62
C SER A 8 12.85 10.77 8.43
N LEU A 9 12.70 10.31 7.19
CA LEU A 9 11.96 9.09 6.88
C LEU A 9 12.62 7.98 7.69
N ASN A 10 11.97 7.56 8.78
CA ASN A 10 12.44 6.46 9.61
C ASN A 10 12.23 5.16 8.83
N LEU A 11 13.21 4.83 7.98
CA LEU A 11 13.24 3.65 7.13
C LEU A 11 13.72 2.42 7.91
N SER A 12 12.99 2.04 8.95
CA SER A 12 13.42 1.00 9.89
C SER A 12 13.11 -0.42 9.45
N GLN A 13 12.20 -0.65 8.51
CA GLN A 13 11.70 -1.99 8.19
C GLN A 13 12.36 -2.61 6.94
N PRO A 14 12.68 -3.92 6.95
CA PRO A 14 13.26 -4.61 5.79
C PRO A 14 12.26 -4.73 4.64
N MET A 15 12.78 -4.92 3.42
CA MET A 15 11.91 -5.16 2.25
C MET A 15 11.04 -6.41 2.42
N PRO A 16 9.80 -6.38 1.91
CA PRO A 16 8.91 -7.53 1.97
C PRO A 16 9.43 -8.72 1.17
N ALA A 17 9.16 -9.90 1.71
CA ALA A 17 9.37 -11.15 1.00
C ALA A 17 8.29 -11.35 -0.07
N GLY A 18 8.57 -12.19 -1.08
CA GLY A 18 7.60 -12.49 -2.13
C GLY A 18 7.41 -11.40 -3.19
N TYR A 19 7.12 -11.83 -4.41
CA TYR A 19 6.93 -10.92 -5.54
C TYR A 19 5.65 -10.07 -5.41
N GLY A 20 4.54 -10.65 -4.93
CA GLY A 20 3.27 -9.95 -4.76
C GLY A 20 3.37 -8.74 -3.83
N ASN A 21 4.03 -8.91 -2.68
CA ASN A 21 4.24 -7.84 -1.72
C ASN A 21 5.14 -6.72 -2.27
N ARG A 22 6.21 -7.08 -2.99
CA ARG A 22 7.10 -6.10 -3.65
C ARG A 22 6.38 -5.33 -4.76
N LEU A 23 5.54 -6.01 -5.53
CA LEU A 23 4.69 -5.39 -6.55
C LEU A 23 3.73 -4.38 -5.91
N PHE A 24 3.02 -4.77 -4.84
CA PHE A 24 2.12 -3.88 -4.11
C PHE A 24 2.85 -2.63 -3.61
N LEU A 25 3.99 -2.81 -2.95
CA LEU A 25 4.81 -1.71 -2.44
C LEU A 25 5.28 -0.78 -3.57
N PHE A 26 5.77 -1.35 -4.68
CA PHE A 26 6.18 -0.58 -5.85
C PHE A 26 5.03 0.29 -6.39
N VAL A 27 3.85 -0.30 -6.61
CA VAL A 27 2.66 0.38 -7.12
C VAL A 27 2.23 1.50 -6.17
N MET A 28 2.18 1.22 -4.87
CA MET A 28 1.80 2.20 -3.85
C MET A 28 2.77 3.40 -3.84
N ARG A 29 4.09 3.14 -3.84
CA ARG A 29 5.11 4.21 -3.89
C ARG A 29 5.03 5.06 -5.15
N ARG A 30 4.82 4.41 -6.31
CA ARG A 30 4.62 5.12 -7.58
C ARG A 30 3.39 6.02 -7.54
N MET A 31 2.26 5.52 -7.05
CA MET A 31 1.02 6.29 -6.94
C MET A 31 1.12 7.43 -5.92
N ALA A 32 1.82 7.23 -4.81
CA ALA A 32 2.04 8.27 -3.81
C ALA A 32 2.91 9.42 -4.33
N GLY A 33 3.94 9.13 -5.13
CA GLY A 33 4.87 10.14 -5.65
C GLY A 33 4.45 10.79 -6.97
N ALA A 34 3.83 10.03 -7.89
CA ALA A 34 3.51 10.47 -9.24
C ALA A 34 1.99 10.54 -9.53
N GLY A 35 1.16 10.23 -8.53
CA GLY A 35 -0.30 10.24 -8.62
C GLY A 35 -0.90 8.89 -8.99
N VAL A 36 -2.19 8.70 -8.66
CA VAL A 36 -2.91 7.42 -8.79
C VAL A 36 -3.03 6.92 -10.24
N ASN A 37 -2.84 7.79 -11.22
CA ASN A 37 -2.87 7.46 -12.65
C ASN A 37 -1.49 7.09 -13.23
N ASP A 38 -0.48 6.85 -12.38
CA ASP A 38 0.89 6.54 -12.81
C ASP A 38 0.97 5.38 -13.83
N ALA A 39 1.64 5.63 -14.96
CA ALA A 39 1.76 4.67 -16.05
C ALA A 39 2.66 3.47 -15.69
N HIS A 40 3.71 3.69 -14.89
CA HIS A 40 4.62 2.60 -14.49
C HIS A 40 3.95 1.64 -13.51
N ALA A 41 3.14 2.16 -12.59
CA ALA A 41 2.28 1.36 -11.71
C ALA A 41 1.29 0.50 -12.53
N ALA A 42 0.63 1.10 -13.52
CA ALA A 42 -0.28 0.37 -14.40
C ALA A 42 0.43 -0.72 -15.22
N ASN A 43 1.60 -0.41 -15.79
CA ASN A 43 2.40 -1.37 -16.54
C ASN A 43 2.92 -2.52 -15.66
N ALA A 44 3.33 -2.25 -14.42
CA ALA A 44 3.76 -3.29 -13.49
C ALA A 44 2.62 -4.27 -13.16
N LEU A 45 1.41 -3.76 -12.93
CA LEU A 45 0.23 -4.60 -12.71
C LEU A 45 -0.15 -5.38 -13.97
N LEU A 46 -0.05 -4.77 -15.15
CA LEU A 46 -0.26 -5.46 -16.43
C LEU A 46 0.72 -6.64 -16.60
N GLY A 47 2.01 -6.41 -16.35
CA GLY A 47 3.02 -7.46 -16.42
C GLY A 47 2.80 -8.58 -15.39
N ALA A 48 2.32 -8.23 -14.19
CA ALA A 48 2.13 -9.18 -13.11
C ALA A 48 0.84 -10.01 -13.21
N PHE A 49 -0.24 -9.42 -13.72
CA PHE A 49 -1.60 -9.98 -13.71
C PHE A 49 -2.20 -10.20 -15.10
N GLY A 50 -1.50 -9.83 -16.16
CA GLY A 50 -1.94 -10.01 -17.55
C GLY A 50 -3.29 -9.34 -17.81
N ARG A 51 -4.18 -10.04 -18.52
CA ARG A 51 -5.51 -9.50 -18.91
C ARG A 51 -6.38 -9.08 -17.72
N SER A 52 -6.14 -9.64 -16.53
CA SER A 52 -6.92 -9.36 -15.32
C SER A 52 -6.41 -8.16 -14.53
N TYR A 53 -5.38 -7.45 -15.00
CA TYR A 53 -4.74 -6.33 -14.27
C TYR A 53 -5.67 -5.16 -13.92
N ARG A 54 -6.77 -4.97 -14.65
CA ARG A 54 -7.68 -3.83 -14.45
C ARG A 54 -8.29 -3.83 -13.06
N ARG A 55 -8.70 -5.00 -12.55
CA ARG A 55 -9.31 -5.14 -11.21
C ARG A 55 -8.35 -4.68 -10.11
N PRO A 56 -7.13 -5.25 -9.95
CA PRO A 56 -6.19 -4.77 -8.94
C PRO A 56 -5.76 -3.31 -9.19
N LEU A 57 -5.65 -2.84 -10.43
CA LEU A 57 -5.30 -1.43 -10.70
C LEU A 57 -6.37 -0.45 -10.19
N ILE A 58 -7.65 -0.69 -10.50
CA ILE A 58 -8.75 0.17 -10.05
C ILE A 58 -8.85 0.15 -8.53
N LEU A 59 -8.70 -1.01 -7.90
CA LEU A 59 -8.78 -1.16 -6.45
C LEU A 59 -7.59 -0.50 -5.74
N MET A 60 -6.38 -0.59 -6.29
CA MET A 60 -5.22 0.15 -5.78
C MET A 60 -5.45 1.66 -5.83
N ARG A 61 -6.04 2.17 -6.91
CA ARG A 61 -6.39 3.59 -7.04
C ARG A 61 -7.42 4.02 -6.00
N ALA A 62 -8.49 3.24 -5.85
CA ALA A 62 -9.53 3.49 -4.85
C ALA A 62 -8.94 3.49 -3.44
N MET A 63 -8.09 2.51 -3.12
CA MET A 63 -7.39 2.44 -1.84
C MET A 63 -6.51 3.67 -1.58
N MET A 64 -5.70 4.08 -2.55
CA MET A 64 -4.84 5.26 -2.38
C MET A 64 -5.64 6.55 -2.19
N LEU A 65 -6.75 6.71 -2.93
CA LEU A 65 -7.63 7.87 -2.78
C LEU A 65 -8.35 7.87 -1.43
N GLU A 66 -8.81 6.71 -0.96
CA GLU A 66 -9.52 6.60 0.31
C GLU A 66 -8.59 6.81 1.51
N LEU A 67 -7.36 6.28 1.45
CA LEU A 67 -6.32 6.56 2.44
C LEU A 67 -5.99 8.06 2.49
N ALA A 68 -5.88 8.72 1.34
CA ALA A 68 -5.62 10.16 1.27
C ALA A 68 -6.80 10.99 1.79
N ARG A 69 -8.04 10.58 1.51
CA ARG A 69 -9.28 11.24 1.93
C ARG A 69 -9.49 11.14 3.45
N ALA A 70 -9.32 9.94 4.01
CA ALA A 70 -9.66 9.65 5.40
C ALA A 70 -8.54 10.01 6.40
N SER A 71 -7.31 10.27 5.94
CA SER A 71 -6.20 10.50 6.86
C SER A 71 -6.28 11.87 7.53
N GLY A 72 -6.21 11.88 8.87
CA GLY A 72 -6.05 13.08 9.70
C GLY A 72 -4.59 13.53 9.82
N ARG A 73 -3.63 12.82 9.21
CA ARG A 73 -2.21 13.15 9.26
C ARG A 73 -1.51 12.88 7.93
N LYS A 74 -0.27 13.34 7.81
CA LYS A 74 0.57 12.98 6.66
C LYS A 74 0.98 11.50 6.77
N ILE A 75 0.66 10.71 5.74
CA ILE A 75 1.18 9.35 5.55
C ILE A 75 2.52 9.46 4.82
N LEU A 76 3.58 8.91 5.40
CA LEU A 76 4.94 8.99 4.85
C LEU A 76 5.23 7.78 3.96
N VAL A 77 5.42 8.04 2.66
CA VAL A 77 5.77 7.02 1.66
C VAL A 77 7.15 7.34 1.10
N ALA A 78 8.01 6.33 1.01
CA ALA A 78 9.35 6.49 0.48
C ALA A 78 9.36 6.50 -1.06
N PRO A 79 10.37 7.13 -1.69
CA PRO A 79 10.61 6.95 -3.12
C PRO A 79 10.70 5.48 -3.53
N CYS A 80 10.28 5.15 -4.76
CA CYS A 80 10.22 3.76 -5.23
C CYS A 80 11.57 3.03 -5.26
N CYS A 81 12.68 3.76 -5.29
CA CYS A 81 14.05 3.23 -5.27
C CYS A 81 14.58 2.89 -3.87
N CYS A 82 13.87 3.22 -2.79
CA CYS A 82 14.35 2.98 -1.44
C CYS A 82 14.34 1.48 -1.07
N PRO A 83 15.45 0.92 -0.53
CA PRO A 83 15.58 -0.51 -0.21
C PRO A 83 14.99 -0.90 1.15
N ARG A 84 14.20 -0.03 1.78
CA ARG A 84 13.61 -0.20 3.11
C ARG A 84 12.26 0.49 3.18
N LEU A 85 11.42 0.06 4.12
CA LEU A 85 10.07 0.59 4.30
C LEU A 85 10.04 1.67 5.37
N THR A 86 9.20 2.68 5.17
CA THR A 86 8.77 3.57 6.25
C THR A 86 7.87 2.80 7.23
N ALA A 87 7.69 3.34 8.44
CA ALA A 87 6.75 2.78 9.40
C ALA A 87 5.29 2.75 8.87
N ASP A 88 4.91 3.77 8.09
CA ASP A 88 3.56 3.84 7.50
C ASP A 88 3.37 2.83 6.38
N GLU A 89 4.37 2.65 5.50
CA GLU A 89 4.33 1.62 4.46
C GLU A 89 4.21 0.23 5.07
N ALA A 90 5.00 -0.06 6.11
CA ALA A 90 4.93 -1.33 6.82
C ALA A 90 3.55 -1.54 7.45
N ARG A 91 2.97 -0.50 8.07
CA ARG A 91 1.63 -0.55 8.66
C ARG A 91 0.53 -0.80 7.62
N ILE A 92 0.60 -0.15 6.46
CA ILE A 92 -0.32 -0.41 5.34
C ILE A 92 -0.22 -1.87 4.89
N MET A 93 1.01 -2.38 4.71
CA MET A 93 1.21 -3.74 4.24
C MET A 93 0.79 -4.80 5.26
N HIS A 94 1.00 -4.56 6.56
CA HIS A 94 0.44 -5.38 7.62
C HIS A 94 -1.09 -5.37 7.57
N ALA A 95 -1.70 -4.19 7.46
CA ALA A 95 -3.15 -4.06 7.47
C ALA A 95 -3.78 -4.78 6.27
N VAL A 96 -3.19 -4.66 5.07
CA VAL A 96 -3.65 -5.37 3.86
C VAL A 96 -3.49 -6.89 4.00
N GLY A 97 -2.39 -7.37 4.60
CA GLY A 97 -2.18 -8.80 4.83
C GLY A 97 -3.13 -9.40 5.86
N ASP A 98 -3.51 -8.62 6.88
CA ASP A 98 -4.45 -9.01 7.93
C ASP A 98 -5.92 -8.79 7.52
N ALA A 99 -6.20 -7.93 6.53
CA ALA A 99 -7.52 -7.40 6.19
C ALA A 99 -8.64 -8.46 6.06
N LEU A 100 -8.32 -9.61 5.45
CA LEU A 100 -9.29 -10.69 5.22
C LEU A 100 -9.37 -11.68 6.40
N ARG A 101 -8.28 -11.89 7.12
CA ARG A 101 -8.18 -12.95 8.15
C ARG A 101 -8.42 -12.45 9.57
N ALA A 102 -8.09 -11.19 9.82
CA ALA A 102 -8.17 -10.53 11.11
C ALA A 102 -8.65 -9.07 10.94
N PRO A 103 -9.89 -8.85 10.46
CA PRO A 103 -10.39 -7.52 10.10
C PRO A 103 -10.41 -6.54 11.28
N ALA A 104 -10.64 -7.00 12.52
CA ALA A 104 -10.59 -6.15 13.71
C ALA A 104 -9.17 -5.60 13.97
N ARG A 105 -8.15 -6.47 13.86
CA ARG A 105 -6.74 -6.06 13.99
C ARG A 105 -6.31 -5.15 12.84
N ALA A 106 -6.77 -5.43 11.62
CA ALA A 106 -6.51 -4.56 10.48
C ALA A 106 -7.17 -3.18 10.67
N TYR A 107 -8.38 -3.12 11.22
CA TYR A 107 -9.06 -1.86 11.58
C TYR A 107 -8.22 -1.02 12.53
N GLU A 108 -7.73 -1.60 13.63
CA GLU A 108 -6.87 -0.88 14.59
C GLU A 108 -5.60 -0.33 13.94
N GLN A 109 -4.98 -1.12 13.05
CA GLN A 109 -3.81 -0.67 12.28
C GLN A 109 -4.15 0.48 11.33
N VAL A 110 -5.31 0.43 10.66
CA VAL A 110 -5.77 1.50 9.76
C VAL A 110 -6.13 2.75 10.56
N ALA A 111 -6.85 2.64 11.67
CA ALA A 111 -7.18 3.78 12.53
C ALA A 111 -5.91 4.49 13.03
N THR A 112 -4.92 3.70 13.47
CA THR A 112 -3.59 4.22 13.87
C THR A 112 -2.85 4.88 12.69
N LEU A 113 -2.95 4.30 11.48
CA LEU A 113 -2.37 4.88 10.27
C LEU A 113 -3.01 6.22 9.92
N LEU A 114 -4.34 6.31 9.98
CA LEU A 114 -5.09 7.50 9.63
C LEU A 114 -5.04 8.58 10.71
N GLY A 115 -4.78 8.19 11.97
CA GLY A 115 -4.80 9.09 13.11
C GLY A 115 -6.21 9.46 13.58
N ASN A 116 -7.21 8.64 13.24
CA ASN A 116 -8.62 8.81 13.60
C ASN A 116 -9.38 7.47 13.47
N ASP A 117 -10.66 7.48 13.87
CA ASP A 117 -11.54 6.31 13.81
C ASP A 117 -12.34 6.18 12.50
N ASP A 118 -12.16 7.05 11.50
CA ASP A 118 -12.80 6.94 10.17
C ASP A 118 -12.06 5.92 9.28
N ALA A 119 -11.84 4.72 9.81
CA ALA A 119 -10.99 3.70 9.21
C ALA A 119 -11.75 2.66 8.36
N LEU A 120 -13.08 2.62 8.46
CA LEU A 120 -13.89 1.57 7.83
C LEU A 120 -13.83 1.63 6.29
N GLY A 121 -13.94 2.83 5.70
CA GLY A 121 -13.83 3.02 4.26
C GLY A 121 -12.48 2.56 3.72
N ALA A 122 -11.40 3.01 4.36
CA ALA A 122 -10.04 2.61 4.03
C ALA A 122 -9.85 1.08 4.19
N LEU A 123 -10.28 0.49 5.31
CA LEU A 123 -10.21 -0.96 5.52
C LEU A 123 -10.93 -1.74 4.42
N THR A 124 -12.11 -1.29 3.98
CA THR A 124 -12.86 -1.92 2.89
C THR A 124 -12.07 -1.91 1.58
N CYS A 125 -11.39 -0.80 1.27
CA CYS A 125 -10.51 -0.73 0.10
C CYS A 125 -9.29 -1.66 0.23
N LEU A 126 -8.68 -1.73 1.42
CA LEU A 126 -7.56 -2.66 1.70
C LEU A 126 -8.01 -4.12 1.50
N GLN A 127 -9.18 -4.50 2.00
CA GLN A 127 -9.77 -5.83 1.81
C GLN A 127 -10.00 -6.14 0.34
N ALA A 128 -10.56 -5.20 -0.42
CA ALA A 128 -10.79 -5.39 -1.85
C ALA A 128 -9.48 -5.61 -2.62
N VAL A 129 -8.42 -4.85 -2.29
CA VAL A 129 -7.08 -5.04 -2.86
C VAL A 129 -6.50 -6.40 -2.48
N ALA A 130 -6.57 -6.78 -1.21
CA ALA A 130 -6.09 -8.08 -0.72
C ALA A 130 -6.79 -9.23 -1.44
N GLN A 131 -8.11 -9.16 -1.59
CA GLN A 131 -8.90 -10.18 -2.28
C GLN A 131 -8.53 -10.26 -3.77
N ALA A 132 -8.40 -9.12 -4.45
CA ALA A 132 -8.01 -9.13 -5.87
C ALA A 132 -6.60 -9.70 -6.09
N HIS A 133 -5.68 -9.49 -5.16
CA HIS A 133 -4.35 -10.09 -5.20
C HIS A 133 -4.40 -11.61 -4.95
N ALA A 134 -5.18 -12.05 -3.97
CA ALA A 134 -5.37 -13.47 -3.66
C ALA A 134 -6.02 -14.23 -4.83
N ASP A 135 -7.09 -13.69 -5.42
CA ASP A 135 -7.80 -14.27 -6.57
C ASP A 135 -6.89 -14.46 -7.79
N LEU A 136 -5.86 -13.63 -7.92
CA LEU A 136 -4.90 -13.66 -9.03
C LEU A 136 -3.59 -14.37 -8.66
N GLY A 137 -3.58 -15.15 -7.58
CA GLY A 137 -2.46 -16.02 -7.18
C GLY A 137 -1.25 -15.27 -6.60
N ARG A 138 -1.44 -14.05 -6.11
CA ARG A 138 -0.38 -13.24 -5.48
C ARG A 138 -0.84 -12.70 -4.11
N PRO A 139 -1.22 -13.57 -3.15
CA PRO A 139 -1.72 -13.13 -1.86
C PRO A 139 -0.71 -12.19 -1.17
N LEU A 140 -1.25 -11.19 -0.46
CA LEU A 140 -0.46 -10.20 0.25
C LEU A 140 -0.29 -10.63 1.70
N ASP A 141 0.97 -10.71 2.14
CA ASP A 141 1.36 -11.04 3.49
C ASP A 141 2.83 -10.62 3.66
N LEU A 142 3.07 -9.52 4.37
CA LEU A 142 4.32 -8.75 4.33
C LEU A 142 5.61 -9.59 4.38
N TYR A 143 5.63 -10.64 5.21
CA TYR A 143 6.81 -11.50 5.42
C TYR A 143 6.57 -12.98 5.14
N ARG A 144 5.40 -13.37 4.62
CA ARG A 144 5.16 -14.74 4.17
C ARG A 144 5.60 -14.86 2.71
N GLY A 145 6.71 -15.55 2.49
CA GLY A 145 7.29 -15.85 1.17
C GLY A 145 6.83 -17.18 0.63
#